data_AF-A0A3B0XX79-F1
#
_entry.id   AF-A0A3B0XX79-F1
#
_cell.length_a   1.000
_cell.length_b   1.000
_cell.length_c   1.000
_cell.angle_alpha   90.00
_cell.angle_beta   90.00
_cell.angle_gamma   90.00
#
_symmetry.space_group_name_H-M   'P 1'
#
loop_
_entity.id
_entity.type
_entity.pdbx_description
1 polymer ?
#
loop_
_entity_poly.entity_id
_entity_poly.type
_entity_poly.pdbx_seq_one_letter_code
_entity_poly.pdbx_strand_id
1 'polypeptide(L)'
;MAAADDLAKLARLRMVLSNCALKDVLAEIAPLANQVVSWIPVNTSGSAVCRYNAANGSRQYEVRYQVGDLGNLVHELTHVSVNESYDLDFINYPNTMAQNVPDRIYDGLGRCTNEGLRQTKQMNHAMNAQVGAMLKNINSWAVAANELSASQKKQITTKLLYGMMNPQKECDTVLNQILVWMYEWGYPMRGHMVRKPVVNALYEELEKAAAKLYKQRAAGRVHRAMVEGAHARRRAMGYSA
;
A
#
# COMPACT_ATOMS: atom_id res chain seq x y z
N MET A 1 -10.14 15.64 13.84
CA MET A 1 -9.86 16.86 13.05
C MET A 1 -8.64 16.67 12.15
N ALA A 2 -7.48 16.25 12.67
CA ALA A 2 -6.25 16.05 11.88
C ALA A 2 -6.37 15.19 10.60
N ALA A 3 -7.00 14.01 10.65
CA ALA A 3 -7.13 13.13 9.49
C ALA A 3 -7.98 13.73 8.35
N ALA A 4 -8.99 14.53 8.68
CA ALA A 4 -9.83 15.17 7.66
C ALA A 4 -9.03 16.18 6.83
N ASP A 5 -8.13 16.93 7.45
CA ASP A 5 -7.31 17.93 6.76
C ASP A 5 -6.29 17.27 5.81
N ASP A 6 -5.64 16.19 6.25
CA ASP A 6 -4.70 15.45 5.43
C ASP A 6 -5.41 14.72 4.27
N LEU A 7 -6.58 14.13 4.51
CA LEU A 7 -7.42 13.56 3.45
C LEU A 7 -7.87 14.63 2.43
N ALA A 8 -8.22 15.83 2.90
CA ALA A 8 -8.56 16.94 2.02
C ALA A 8 -7.36 17.42 1.19
N LYS A 9 -6.15 17.40 1.75
CA LYS A 9 -4.91 17.67 0.98
C LYS A 9 -4.69 16.60 -0.08
N LEU A 10 -4.84 15.31 0.23
CA LEU A 10 -4.73 14.23 -0.74
C LEU A 10 -5.77 14.36 -1.87
N ALA A 11 -7.00 14.75 -1.54
CA ALA A 11 -8.04 15.01 -2.53
C ALA A 11 -7.64 16.16 -3.49
N ARG A 12 -7.11 17.26 -2.95
CA ARG A 12 -6.58 18.38 -3.77
C ARG A 12 -5.41 17.94 -4.65
N LEU A 13 -4.47 17.18 -4.09
CA LEU A 13 -3.35 16.61 -4.83
C LEU A 13 -3.82 15.78 -6.01
N ARG A 14 -4.78 14.87 -5.81
CA ARG A 14 -5.36 14.04 -6.87
C ARG A 14 -5.97 14.86 -8.01
N MET A 15 -6.60 16.01 -7.72
CA MET A 15 -7.21 16.86 -8.74
C MET A 15 -6.18 17.52 -9.67
N VAL A 16 -5.00 17.86 -9.15
CA VAL A 16 -3.96 18.56 -9.93
C VAL A 16 -2.98 17.63 -10.62
N LEU A 17 -2.97 16.35 -10.26
CA LEU A 17 -2.17 15.33 -10.93
C LEU A 17 -2.70 15.08 -12.35
N SER A 18 -1.77 14.99 -13.31
CA SER A 18 -2.03 14.47 -14.66
C SER A 18 -2.33 12.96 -14.61
N ASN A 19 -2.58 12.34 -15.75
CA ASN A 19 -2.79 10.90 -15.80
C ASN A 19 -1.48 10.16 -15.45
N CYS A 20 -1.36 9.69 -14.21
CA CYS A 20 -0.16 9.06 -13.65
C CYS A 20 -0.52 8.05 -12.56
N ALA A 21 0.43 7.20 -12.18
CA ALA A 21 0.24 6.13 -11.20
C ALA A 21 -0.14 6.69 -9.82
N LEU A 22 0.48 7.79 -9.39
CA LEU A 22 0.11 8.43 -8.13
C LEU A 22 -1.38 8.84 -8.12
N LYS A 23 -1.92 9.33 -9.24
CA LYS A 23 -3.35 9.68 -9.33
C LYS A 23 -4.25 8.46 -9.18
N ASP A 24 -3.88 7.35 -9.79
CA ASP A 24 -4.61 6.07 -9.69
C ASP A 24 -4.58 5.52 -8.26
N VAL A 25 -3.41 5.57 -7.61
CA VAL A 25 -3.24 5.18 -6.20
C VAL A 25 -4.10 6.05 -5.29
N LEU A 26 -4.07 7.38 -5.45
CA LEU A 26 -4.90 8.28 -4.65
C LEU A 26 -6.40 8.06 -4.91
N ALA A 27 -6.78 7.71 -6.14
CA ALA A 27 -8.15 7.36 -6.46
C ALA A 27 -8.61 6.06 -5.79
N GLU A 28 -7.71 5.07 -5.70
CA GLU A 28 -7.94 3.79 -5.06
C GLU A 28 -8.16 3.92 -3.55
N ILE A 29 -7.29 4.67 -2.87
CA ILE A 29 -7.30 4.72 -1.39
C ILE A 29 -8.34 5.69 -0.83
N ALA A 30 -8.74 6.72 -1.59
CA ALA A 30 -9.69 7.73 -1.13
C ALA A 30 -11.01 7.15 -0.57
N PRO A 31 -11.71 6.23 -1.25
CA PRO A 31 -12.93 5.65 -0.70
C PRO A 31 -12.70 4.75 0.53
N LEU A 32 -11.48 4.23 0.71
CA LEU A 32 -11.14 3.35 1.83
C LEU A 32 -11.07 4.08 3.16
N ALA A 33 -10.89 5.41 3.14
CA ALA A 33 -10.98 6.24 4.34
C ALA A 33 -12.32 6.07 5.07
N ASN A 34 -13.41 5.77 4.36
CA ASN A 34 -14.73 5.51 4.94
C ASN A 34 -14.81 4.18 5.71
N GLN A 35 -13.86 3.27 5.49
CA GLN A 35 -13.76 2.00 6.22
C GLN A 35 -12.91 2.13 7.50
N VAL A 36 -12.24 3.28 7.69
CA VAL A 36 -11.44 3.56 8.88
C VAL A 36 -12.34 4.07 9.99
N VAL A 37 -12.52 3.26 11.03
CA VAL A 37 -13.36 3.57 12.20
C VAL A 37 -12.60 4.28 13.31
N SER A 38 -11.27 4.25 13.27
CA SER A 38 -10.43 4.93 14.26
C SER A 38 -9.16 5.46 13.61
N TRP A 39 -8.97 6.78 13.73
CA TRP A 39 -7.75 7.49 13.32
C TRP A 39 -6.94 7.84 14.56
N ILE A 40 -5.73 7.29 14.66
CA ILE A 40 -4.89 7.38 15.85
C ILE A 40 -3.59 8.12 15.48
N PRO A 41 -3.35 9.33 15.98
CA PRO A 41 -2.10 10.04 15.71
C PRO A 41 -0.93 9.36 16.43
N VAL A 42 0.21 9.24 15.74
CA VAL A 42 1.47 8.72 16.30
C VAL A 42 2.65 9.57 15.85
N ASN A 43 3.75 9.53 16.60
CA ASN A 43 4.91 10.39 16.36
C ASN A 43 6.03 9.73 15.54
N THR A 44 5.93 8.42 15.24
CA THR A 44 7.07 7.66 14.70
C THR A 44 6.71 6.74 13.54
N SER A 45 5.93 5.70 13.78
CA SER A 45 5.55 4.72 12.77
C SER A 45 4.05 4.50 12.82
N GLY A 46 3.43 4.58 11.65
CA GLY A 46 2.04 4.22 11.47
C GLY A 46 1.83 2.70 11.46
N SER A 47 0.56 2.33 11.45
CA SER A 47 0.10 0.97 11.21
C SER A 47 -1.38 0.97 10.80
N ALA A 48 -1.77 0.02 9.96
CA ALA A 48 -3.17 -0.34 9.72
C ALA A 48 -3.50 -1.66 10.44
N VAL A 49 -4.65 -1.70 11.12
CA VAL A 49 -5.15 -2.91 11.79
C VAL A 49 -6.57 -3.19 11.31
N CYS A 50 -6.80 -4.41 10.83
CA CYS A 50 -8.12 -4.84 10.37
C CYS A 50 -8.95 -5.39 11.54
N ARG A 51 -10.19 -4.94 11.62
CA ARG A 51 -11.26 -5.50 12.45
C ARG A 51 -12.24 -6.21 11.54
N TYR A 52 -12.36 -7.51 11.70
CA TYR A 52 -13.27 -8.37 10.96
C TYR A 52 -14.59 -8.47 11.73
N ASN A 53 -15.70 -8.16 11.06
CA ASN A 53 -17.03 -8.39 11.60
C ASN A 53 -17.47 -9.82 11.26
N ALA A 54 -17.46 -10.71 12.25
CA ALA A 54 -17.83 -12.10 12.07
C ALA A 54 -19.29 -12.31 11.60
N ALA A 55 -20.19 -11.35 11.84
CA ALA A 55 -21.62 -11.49 11.52
C ALA A 55 -21.92 -11.27 10.02
N ASN A 56 -21.17 -10.40 9.35
CA ASN A 56 -21.44 -10.05 7.95
C ASN A 56 -20.19 -10.12 7.04
N GLY A 57 -19.04 -10.50 7.59
CA GLY A 57 -17.77 -10.58 6.86
C GLY A 57 -17.19 -9.21 6.45
N SER A 58 -17.74 -8.10 6.96
CA SER A 58 -17.21 -6.78 6.65
C SER A 58 -15.90 -6.51 7.38
N ARG A 59 -15.08 -5.65 6.80
CA ARG A 59 -13.82 -5.21 7.38
C ARG A 59 -13.87 -3.72 7.68
N GLN A 60 -13.35 -3.37 8.84
CA GLN A 60 -13.17 -2.01 9.31
C GLN A 60 -11.74 -1.85 9.78
N TYR A 61 -11.22 -0.62 9.79
CA TYR A 61 -9.80 -0.40 10.02
C TYR A 61 -9.55 0.59 11.16
N GLU A 62 -8.53 0.31 11.96
CA GLU A 62 -7.85 1.32 12.75
C GLU A 62 -6.59 1.74 11.99
N VAL A 63 -6.40 3.04 11.79
CA VAL A 63 -5.21 3.57 11.14
C VAL A 63 -4.47 4.47 12.12
N ARG A 64 -3.24 4.07 12.43
CA ARG A 64 -2.26 4.86 13.17
C ARG A 64 -1.37 5.55 12.18
N TYR A 65 -1.21 6.87 12.22
CA TYR A 65 -0.33 7.57 11.27
C TYR A 65 0.20 8.89 11.83
N GLN A 66 1.27 9.39 11.21
CA GLN A 66 1.88 10.67 11.53
C GLN A 66 1.09 11.82 10.89
N VAL A 67 0.38 12.58 11.72
CA VAL A 67 -0.41 13.73 11.28
C VAL A 67 0.46 14.74 10.54
N GLY A 68 0.01 15.18 9.37
CA GLY A 68 0.74 16.11 8.51
C GLY A 68 1.76 15.46 7.57
N ASP A 69 2.08 14.17 7.72
CA ASP A 69 2.88 13.40 6.76
C ASP A 69 1.95 12.66 5.78
N LEU A 70 1.70 13.29 4.64
CA LEU A 70 0.84 12.72 3.60
C LEU A 70 1.39 11.40 3.06
N GLY A 71 2.71 11.26 2.97
CA GLY A 71 3.34 10.02 2.55
C GLY A 71 3.06 8.88 3.54
N ASN A 72 3.12 9.13 4.85
CA ASN A 72 2.74 8.12 5.84
C ASN A 72 1.24 7.81 5.83
N LEU A 73 0.36 8.81 5.65
CA LEU A 73 -1.06 8.53 5.48
C LEU A 73 -1.33 7.61 4.28
N VAL A 74 -0.69 7.88 3.14
CA VAL A 74 -0.80 7.05 1.94
C VAL A 74 -0.20 5.66 2.16
N HIS A 75 0.89 5.54 2.92
CA HIS A 75 1.47 4.26 3.33
C HIS A 75 0.41 3.38 4.01
N GLU A 76 -0.24 3.90 5.07
CA GLU A 76 -1.19 3.10 5.85
C GLU A 76 -2.48 2.80 5.07
N LEU A 77 -2.98 3.76 4.29
CA LEU A 77 -4.15 3.50 3.45
C LEU A 77 -3.83 2.54 2.28
N THR A 78 -2.56 2.44 1.87
CA THR A 78 -2.14 1.40 0.93
C THR A 78 -2.20 0.02 1.57
N HIS A 79 -1.85 -0.14 2.86
CA HIS A 79 -2.08 -1.39 3.60
C HIS A 79 -3.57 -1.77 3.59
N VAL A 80 -4.46 -0.80 3.85
CA VAL A 80 -5.92 -1.01 3.76
C VAL A 80 -6.33 -1.47 2.35
N SER A 81 -5.82 -0.80 1.30
CA SER A 81 -6.08 -1.16 -0.10
C SER A 81 -5.62 -2.58 -0.45
N VAL A 82 -4.44 -2.97 0.03
CA VAL A 82 -3.90 -4.32 -0.14
C VAL A 82 -4.83 -5.35 0.52
N ASN A 83 -5.23 -5.11 1.76
CA ASN A 83 -6.10 -6.04 2.47
C ASN A 83 -7.49 -6.14 1.80
N GLU A 84 -8.01 -5.00 1.31
CA GLU A 84 -9.23 -4.99 0.51
C GLU A 84 -9.07 -5.69 -0.85
N SER A 85 -7.87 -5.73 -1.41
CA SER A 85 -7.63 -6.35 -2.71
C SER A 85 -7.50 -7.87 -2.61
N TYR A 86 -6.91 -8.38 -1.54
CA TYR A 86 -6.54 -9.80 -1.48
C TYR A 86 -7.15 -10.58 -0.32
N ASP A 87 -7.57 -9.93 0.77
CA ASP A 87 -7.96 -10.59 2.02
C ASP A 87 -6.89 -11.56 2.55
N LEU A 88 -5.62 -11.16 2.49
CA LEU A 88 -4.48 -11.98 2.88
C LEU A 88 -3.68 -11.37 4.01
N ASP A 89 -4.36 -10.74 4.98
CA ASP A 89 -3.72 -10.24 6.20
C ASP A 89 -2.58 -9.26 5.86
N PHE A 90 -2.88 -8.27 5.01
CA PHE A 90 -1.92 -7.25 4.54
C PHE A 90 -0.75 -7.74 3.67
N ILE A 91 -0.85 -8.93 3.05
CA ILE A 91 0.13 -9.39 2.05
C ILE A 91 -0.18 -8.80 0.66
N ASN A 92 0.79 -8.07 0.08
CA ASN A 92 0.68 -7.31 -1.17
C ASN A 92 0.46 -8.17 -2.43
N TYR A 93 0.83 -9.46 -2.39
CA TYR A 93 0.71 -10.35 -3.54
C TYR A 93 0.33 -11.77 -3.09
N PRO A 94 -0.80 -12.32 -3.56
CA PRO A 94 -1.20 -13.68 -3.26
C PRO A 94 -0.15 -14.71 -3.69
N ASN A 95 0.20 -15.61 -2.78
CA ASN A 95 0.92 -16.82 -3.10
C ASN A 95 -0.10 -17.94 -3.31
N THR A 96 -0.43 -18.23 -4.57
CA THR A 96 -1.39 -19.28 -4.93
C THR A 96 -0.94 -20.69 -4.54
N MET A 97 0.34 -20.85 -4.19
CA MET A 97 0.93 -22.12 -3.75
C MET A 97 1.03 -22.20 -2.22
N ALA A 98 0.51 -21.22 -1.48
CA ALA A 98 0.50 -21.29 -0.01
C ALA A 98 -0.37 -22.47 0.45
N GLN A 99 0.19 -23.28 1.34
CA GLN A 99 -0.48 -24.46 1.91
C GLN A 99 -0.58 -24.31 3.42
N ASN A 100 -1.61 -24.93 4.01
CA ASN A 100 -1.81 -25.01 5.46
C ASN A 100 -1.83 -23.63 6.14
N VAL A 101 -2.46 -22.64 5.50
CA VAL A 101 -2.74 -21.34 6.12
C VAL A 101 -3.90 -21.56 7.11
N PRO A 102 -3.67 -21.44 8.43
CA PRO A 102 -4.70 -21.73 9.42
C PRO A 102 -5.80 -20.68 9.37
N ASP A 103 -7.05 -21.03 9.66
CA ASP A 103 -8.16 -20.07 9.73
C ASP A 103 -7.89 -18.90 10.68
N ARG A 104 -8.55 -17.76 10.44
CA ARG A 104 -8.41 -16.58 11.29
C ARG A 104 -8.99 -16.84 12.67
N ILE A 105 -8.25 -16.44 13.70
CA ILE A 105 -8.71 -16.42 15.08
C ILE A 105 -8.90 -14.96 15.48
N TYR A 106 -10.10 -14.61 15.94
CA TYR A 106 -10.45 -13.23 16.28
C TYR A 106 -10.48 -13.00 17.79
N ASP A 107 -10.01 -11.83 18.22
CA ASP A 107 -10.29 -11.33 19.58
C ASP A 107 -11.72 -10.75 19.69
N GLY A 108 -12.11 -10.32 20.88
CA GLY A 108 -13.42 -9.71 21.13
C GLY A 108 -13.69 -8.39 20.39
N LEU A 109 -12.66 -7.81 19.74
CA LEU A 109 -12.76 -6.61 18.91
C LEU A 109 -12.72 -6.93 17.41
N GLY A 110 -12.68 -8.22 17.05
CA GLY A 110 -12.60 -8.69 15.66
C GLY A 110 -11.20 -8.63 15.06
N ARG A 111 -10.14 -8.41 15.85
CA ARG A 111 -8.76 -8.38 15.33
C ARG A 111 -8.22 -9.79 15.20
N CYS A 112 -7.48 -10.07 14.12
CA CYS A 112 -6.89 -11.38 13.87
C CYS A 112 -5.67 -11.61 14.80
N THR A 113 -5.78 -12.51 15.77
CA THR A 113 -4.71 -12.78 16.76
C THR A 113 -3.60 -13.66 16.22
N ASN A 114 -3.88 -14.48 15.20
CA ASN A 114 -2.90 -15.31 14.50
C ASN A 114 -2.44 -14.72 13.14
N GLU A 115 -2.59 -13.40 12.96
CA GLU A 115 -2.25 -12.69 11.71
C GLU A 115 -0.81 -12.95 11.27
N GLY A 116 0.17 -12.81 12.17
CA GLY A 116 1.59 -13.00 11.84
C GLY A 116 1.93 -14.42 11.38
N LEU A 117 1.26 -15.44 11.95
CA LEU A 117 1.42 -16.83 11.51
C LEU A 117 0.86 -17.02 10.10
N ARG A 118 -0.35 -16.49 9.85
CA ARG A 118 -0.98 -16.56 8.52
C ARG A 118 -0.16 -15.83 7.46
N GLN A 119 0.33 -14.63 7.76
CA GLN A 119 1.26 -13.87 6.91
C GLN A 119 2.50 -14.72 6.57
N THR A 120 3.14 -15.31 7.57
CA THR A 120 4.34 -16.15 7.38
C THR A 120 4.06 -17.34 6.46
N LYS A 121 2.89 -17.97 6.58
CA LYS A 121 2.48 -19.09 5.72
C LYS A 121 2.13 -18.65 4.28
N GLN A 122 1.70 -17.42 4.11
CA GLN A 122 1.41 -16.84 2.80
C GLN A 122 2.66 -16.34 2.08
N MET A 123 3.69 -15.90 2.81
CA MET A 123 4.91 -15.38 2.20
C MET A 123 5.66 -16.44 1.38
N ASN A 124 6.30 -15.98 0.31
CA ASN A 124 7.07 -16.77 -0.62
C ASN A 124 8.46 -16.16 -0.80
N HIS A 125 9.50 -16.97 -0.58
CA HIS A 125 10.89 -16.49 -0.65
C HIS A 125 11.28 -15.96 -2.03
N ALA A 126 10.84 -16.62 -3.11
CA ALA A 126 11.14 -16.18 -4.48
C ALA A 126 10.47 -14.84 -4.81
N MET A 127 9.22 -14.64 -4.37
CA MET A 127 8.52 -13.37 -4.51
C MET A 127 9.21 -12.27 -3.71
N ASN A 128 9.59 -12.55 -2.46
CA ASN A 128 10.36 -11.61 -1.63
C ASN A 128 11.69 -11.22 -2.30
N ALA A 129 12.42 -12.18 -2.88
CA ALA A 129 13.66 -11.91 -3.59
C ALA A 129 13.44 -11.02 -4.83
N GLN A 130 12.40 -11.29 -5.62
CA GLN A 130 12.07 -10.50 -6.82
C GLN A 130 11.68 -9.07 -6.46
N VAL A 131 10.85 -8.89 -5.44
CA VAL A 131 10.42 -7.57 -4.95
C VAL A 131 11.59 -6.83 -4.30
N GLY A 132 12.42 -7.51 -3.51
CA GLY A 132 13.64 -6.94 -2.93
C GLY A 132 14.62 -6.45 -4.00
N ALA A 133 14.79 -7.19 -5.10
CA ALA A 133 15.62 -6.75 -6.23
C ALA A 133 15.06 -5.48 -6.90
N MET A 134 13.74 -5.37 -7.07
CA MET A 134 13.11 -4.16 -7.59
C MET A 134 13.37 -2.95 -6.68
N LEU A 135 13.15 -3.10 -5.37
CA LEU A 135 13.42 -2.02 -4.40
C LEU A 135 14.90 -1.63 -4.41
N LYS A 136 15.82 -2.59 -4.53
CA LYS A 136 17.27 -2.35 -4.63
C LYS A 136 17.63 -1.55 -5.89
N ASN A 137 17.00 -1.89 -7.02
CA ASN A 137 17.20 -1.15 -8.26
C ASN A 137 16.72 0.30 -8.14
N ILE A 138 15.52 0.53 -7.58
CA ILE A 138 15.01 1.89 -7.31
C ILE A 138 15.93 2.65 -6.35
N ASN A 139 16.47 1.98 -5.33
CA ASN A 139 17.40 2.59 -4.39
C ASN A 139 18.69 3.06 -5.07
N SER A 140 19.17 2.35 -6.09
CA SER A 140 20.35 2.77 -6.86
C SER A 140 20.14 4.11 -7.58
N TRP A 141 18.93 4.35 -8.11
CA TRP A 141 18.56 5.64 -8.70
C TRP A 141 18.52 6.76 -7.66
N ALA A 142 17.99 6.49 -6.47
CA ALA A 142 17.97 7.45 -5.36
C ALA A 142 19.40 7.82 -4.90
N VAL A 143 20.30 6.84 -4.82
CA VAL A 143 21.70 7.08 -4.50
C VAL A 143 22.39 7.93 -5.57
N ALA A 144 22.14 7.64 -6.86
CA ALA A 144 22.74 8.33 -7.99
C ALA A 144 22.17 9.74 -8.26
N ALA A 145 20.96 10.05 -7.78
CA ALA A 145 20.33 11.35 -7.98
C ALA A 145 21.08 12.45 -7.20
N ASN A 146 21.73 13.36 -7.92
CA ASN A 146 22.45 14.50 -7.33
C ASN A 146 21.53 15.68 -7.04
N GLU A 147 20.33 15.68 -7.62
CA GLU A 147 19.32 16.72 -7.44
C GLU A 147 18.60 16.61 -6.09
N LEU A 148 18.61 15.42 -5.48
CA LEU A 148 18.07 15.20 -4.13
C LEU A 148 19.00 15.80 -3.08
N SER A 149 18.44 16.52 -2.10
CA SER A 149 19.19 16.89 -0.90
C SER A 149 19.61 15.65 -0.10
N ALA A 150 20.63 15.79 0.74
CA ALA A 150 21.10 14.69 1.60
C ALA A 150 19.97 14.14 2.50
N SER A 151 19.08 15.01 2.99
CA SER A 151 17.92 14.62 3.80
C SER A 151 16.91 13.80 2.99
N GLN A 152 16.54 14.27 1.79
CA GLN A 152 15.60 13.56 0.91
C GLN A 152 16.14 12.19 0.50
N LYS A 153 17.43 12.12 0.12
CA LYS A 153 18.11 10.87 -0.21
C LYS A 153 18.07 9.90 0.97
N LYS A 154 18.39 10.36 2.19
CA LYS A 154 18.32 9.55 3.40
C LYS A 154 16.91 9.03 3.65
N GLN A 155 15.88 9.87 3.51
CA GLN A 155 14.48 9.49 3.72
C GLN A 155 14.04 8.39 2.74
N ILE A 156 14.31 8.56 1.44
CA ILE A 156 14.00 7.57 0.40
C ILE A 156 14.73 6.25 0.69
N THR A 157 16.06 6.30 0.87
CA THR A 157 16.87 5.10 1.11
C THR A 157 16.42 4.35 2.35
N THR A 158 16.12 5.06 3.45
CA THR A 158 15.66 4.44 4.70
C THR A 158 14.33 3.70 4.49
N LYS A 159 13.40 4.29 3.74
CA LYS A 159 12.12 3.65 3.44
C LYS A 159 12.25 2.47 2.49
N LEU A 160 13.09 2.57 1.46
CA LEU A 160 13.37 1.43 0.57
C LEU A 160 14.00 0.27 1.33
N LEU A 161 14.95 0.53 2.25
CA LEU A 161 15.54 -0.50 3.10
C LEU A 161 14.51 -1.13 4.04
N TYR A 162 13.61 -0.34 4.64
CA TYR A 162 12.48 -0.86 5.41
C TYR A 162 11.59 -1.77 4.54
N GLY A 163 11.28 -1.35 3.31
CA GLY A 163 10.56 -2.16 2.33
C GLY A 163 11.25 -3.51 2.05
N MET A 164 12.58 -3.54 1.99
CA MET A 164 13.36 -4.76 1.78
C MET A 164 13.33 -5.73 2.97
N MET A 165 13.02 -5.26 4.18
CA MET A 165 12.92 -6.13 5.35
C MET A 165 11.69 -7.04 5.29
N ASN A 166 10.57 -6.54 4.75
CA ASN A 166 9.34 -7.31 4.55
C ASN A 166 8.72 -7.01 3.16
N PRO A 167 9.34 -7.46 2.05
CA PRO A 167 8.97 -7.01 0.71
C PRO A 167 7.51 -7.26 0.34
N GLN A 168 6.97 -8.44 0.69
CA GLN A 168 5.57 -8.77 0.45
C GLN A 168 4.56 -8.03 1.34
N LYS A 169 4.99 -7.28 2.35
CA LYS A 169 4.11 -6.41 3.15
C LYS A 169 4.30 -4.94 2.80
N GLU A 170 5.54 -4.53 2.59
CA GLU A 170 5.88 -3.10 2.61
C GLU A 170 6.16 -2.50 1.23
N CYS A 171 6.29 -3.31 0.17
CA CYS A 171 6.68 -2.78 -1.13
C CYS A 171 5.68 -1.74 -1.68
N ASP A 172 4.39 -2.07 -1.72
CA ASP A 172 3.36 -1.15 -2.25
C ASP A 172 3.32 0.15 -1.43
N THR A 173 3.36 0.00 -0.11
CA THR A 173 3.20 1.11 0.84
C THR A 173 4.39 2.06 0.81
N VAL A 174 5.62 1.52 0.76
CA VAL A 174 6.86 2.30 0.66
C VAL A 174 6.96 3.05 -0.67
N LEU A 175 6.64 2.41 -1.80
CA LEU A 175 6.74 3.05 -3.11
C LEU A 175 5.73 4.19 -3.25
N ASN A 176 4.49 3.98 -2.79
CA ASN A 176 3.46 5.01 -2.81
C ASN A 176 3.80 6.18 -1.87
N GLN A 177 4.35 5.89 -0.68
CA GLN A 177 4.83 6.91 0.26
C GLN A 177 5.91 7.78 -0.38
N ILE A 178 6.91 7.16 -1.03
CA ILE A 178 8.01 7.90 -1.68
C ILE A 178 7.50 8.74 -2.85
N LEU A 179 6.55 8.24 -3.65
CA LEU A 179 5.95 9.01 -4.75
C LEU A 179 5.27 10.29 -4.27
N VAL A 180 4.54 10.23 -3.14
CA VAL A 180 3.91 11.41 -2.53
C VAL A 180 4.98 12.42 -2.12
N TRP A 181 6.00 11.99 -1.38
CA TRP A 181 7.08 12.87 -0.94
C TRP A 181 7.81 13.52 -2.11
N MET A 182 8.15 12.75 -3.14
CA MET A 182 8.80 13.28 -4.33
C MET A 182 7.93 14.35 -5.00
N TYR A 183 6.62 14.12 -5.09
CA TYR A 183 5.71 15.13 -5.61
C TYR A 183 5.67 16.39 -4.73
N GLU A 184 5.58 16.25 -3.41
CA GLU A 184 5.59 17.38 -2.47
C GLU A 184 6.89 18.19 -2.54
N TRP A 185 8.01 17.53 -2.88
CA TRP A 185 9.30 18.18 -3.10
C TRP A 185 9.46 18.81 -4.49
N GLY A 186 8.44 18.72 -5.36
CA GLY A 186 8.44 19.33 -6.69
C GLY A 186 8.97 18.45 -7.81
N TYR A 187 9.00 17.12 -7.62
CA TYR A 187 9.40 16.16 -8.66
C TYR A 187 8.17 15.56 -9.38
N PRO A 188 8.31 15.16 -10.67
CA PRO A 188 9.50 15.31 -11.50
C PRO A 188 9.77 16.79 -11.83
N MET A 189 11.04 17.15 -11.97
CA MET A 189 11.43 18.49 -12.39
C MET A 189 10.82 18.79 -13.76
N ARG A 190 10.19 19.96 -13.90
CA ARG A 190 9.54 20.43 -15.14
C ARG A 190 10.32 21.58 -15.77
N GLY A 191 10.17 21.78 -17.08
CA GLY A 191 10.81 22.85 -17.85
C GLY A 191 11.84 22.34 -18.87
N HIS A 192 12.49 23.28 -19.57
CA HIS A 192 13.53 22.93 -20.53
C HIS A 192 14.80 22.49 -19.79
N MET A 193 15.22 21.24 -20.01
CA MET A 193 16.42 20.67 -19.42
C MET A 193 17.33 20.17 -20.54
N VAL A 194 18.62 20.52 -20.50
CA VAL A 194 19.61 20.10 -21.52
C VAL A 194 19.83 18.58 -21.51
N ARG A 195 19.73 17.97 -20.32
CA ARG A 195 19.74 16.53 -20.11
C ARG A 195 18.68 16.19 -19.06
N LYS A 196 18.09 14.99 -19.19
CA LYS A 196 17.12 14.51 -18.20
C LYS A 196 17.81 14.32 -16.83
N PRO A 197 17.31 14.94 -15.76
CA PRO A 197 17.81 14.74 -14.40
C PRO A 197 17.71 13.29 -13.96
N VAL A 198 18.66 12.83 -13.15
CA VAL A 198 18.65 11.45 -12.61
C VAL A 198 17.45 11.26 -11.68
N VAL A 199 17.08 12.29 -10.90
CA VAL A 199 15.86 12.28 -10.07
C VAL A 199 14.57 12.09 -10.88
N ASN A 200 14.52 12.52 -12.14
CA ASN A 200 13.38 12.27 -13.01
C ASN A 200 13.34 10.81 -13.47
N ALA A 201 14.50 10.18 -13.70
CA ALA A 201 14.57 8.74 -13.96
C ALA A 201 14.13 7.92 -12.73
N LEU A 202 14.54 8.33 -11.51
CA LEU A 202 14.03 7.75 -10.27
C LEU A 202 12.50 7.84 -10.18
N TYR A 203 11.94 9.04 -10.42
CA TYR A 203 10.49 9.27 -10.36
C TYR A 203 9.74 8.35 -11.33
N GLU A 204 10.25 8.20 -12.56
CA GLU A 204 9.65 7.31 -13.55
C GLU A 204 9.73 5.83 -13.16
N GLU A 205 10.82 5.36 -12.56
CA GLU A 205 10.92 3.98 -12.09
C GLU A 205 9.95 3.71 -10.93
N LEU A 206 9.76 4.69 -10.03
CA LEU A 206 8.74 4.63 -8.99
C LEU A 206 7.33 4.59 -9.59
N GLU A 207 7.02 5.47 -10.55
CA GLU A 207 5.71 5.50 -11.24
C GLU A 207 5.43 4.19 -11.98
N LYS A 208 6.41 3.65 -12.70
CA LYS A 208 6.27 2.35 -13.39
C LYS A 208 5.98 1.22 -12.40
N ALA A 209 6.72 1.19 -11.29
CA ALA A 209 6.50 0.20 -10.24
C ALA A 209 5.09 0.37 -9.64
N ALA A 210 4.72 1.57 -9.18
CA ALA A 210 3.42 1.85 -8.59
C ALA A 210 2.26 1.54 -9.56
N ALA A 211 2.38 1.85 -10.85
CA ALA A 211 1.37 1.52 -11.85
C ALA A 211 1.18 0.00 -12.01
N LYS A 212 2.28 -0.76 -12.01
CA LYS A 212 2.22 -2.23 -12.06
C LYS A 212 1.51 -2.79 -10.82
N LEU A 213 1.88 -2.29 -9.64
CA LEU A 213 1.33 -2.75 -8.37
C LEU A 213 -0.16 -2.39 -8.22
N TYR A 214 -0.54 -1.17 -8.63
CA TYR A 214 -1.93 -0.75 -8.72
C TYR A 214 -2.77 -1.69 -9.60
N LYS A 215 -2.27 -2.03 -10.80
CA LYS A 215 -2.96 -2.97 -11.70
C LYS A 215 -3.13 -4.36 -11.08
N GLN A 216 -2.12 -4.84 -10.34
CA GLN A 216 -2.22 -6.11 -9.62
C GLN A 216 -3.30 -6.06 -8.53
N ARG A 217 -3.34 -5.00 -7.72
CA ARG A 217 -4.38 -4.80 -6.70
C ARG A 217 -5.78 -4.69 -7.31
N ALA A 218 -5.91 -3.96 -8.42
CA ALA A 218 -7.17 -3.85 -9.16
C ALA A 218 -7.66 -5.22 -9.66
N ALA A 219 -6.77 -6.05 -10.21
CA ALA A 219 -7.10 -7.42 -10.61
C ALA A 219 -7.48 -8.30 -9.41
N GLY A 220 -6.77 -8.15 -8.28
CA GLY A 220 -7.09 -8.82 -7.01
C GLY A 220 -8.51 -8.54 -6.54
N ARG A 221 -8.92 -7.26 -6.51
CA ARG A 221 -10.29 -6.86 -6.13
C ARG A 221 -11.35 -7.50 -7.02
N VAL A 222 -11.13 -7.51 -8.33
CA VAL A 222 -12.07 -8.13 -9.28
C VAL A 222 -12.19 -9.62 -9.01
N HIS A 223 -11.06 -10.32 -8.84
CA HIS A 223 -11.06 -11.74 -8.53
C HIS A 223 -11.80 -12.05 -7.22
N ARG A 224 -11.51 -11.29 -6.16
CA ARG A 224 -12.17 -11.42 -4.86
C ARG A 224 -13.70 -11.26 -4.97
N ALA A 225 -14.15 -10.19 -5.64
CA ALA A 225 -15.58 -9.95 -5.85
C ALA A 225 -16.27 -11.08 -6.62
N MET A 226 -15.58 -11.68 -7.61
CA MET A 226 -16.10 -12.85 -8.33
C MET A 226 -16.26 -14.07 -7.42
N VAL A 227 -15.27 -14.35 -6.56
CA VAL A 227 -15.30 -15.46 -5.60
C VAL A 227 -16.40 -15.26 -4.56
N GLU A 228 -16.48 -14.08 -3.94
CA GLU A 228 -17.54 -13.73 -2.98
C GLU A 228 -18.93 -13.85 -3.61
N GLY A 229 -19.10 -13.37 -4.84
CA GLY A 229 -20.35 -13.51 -5.58
C GLY A 229 -20.72 -14.95 -5.89
N ALA A 230 -19.74 -15.81 -6.19
CA ALA A 230 -19.97 -17.24 -6.41
C ALA A 230 -20.41 -17.94 -5.11
N HIS A 231 -19.78 -17.64 -3.97
CA HIS A 231 -20.19 -18.18 -2.67
C HIS A 231 -21.59 -17.70 -2.26
N ALA A 232 -21.90 -16.43 -2.49
CA ALA A 232 -23.24 -15.89 -2.23
C ALA A 232 -24.32 -16.62 -3.05
N ARG A 233 -24.08 -16.87 -4.34
CA ARG A 233 -24.99 -17.63 -5.20
C ARG A 233 -25.16 -19.07 -4.73
N ARG A 234 -24.08 -19.76 -4.34
CA ARG A 234 -24.16 -21.14 -3.81
C ARG A 234 -24.99 -21.22 -2.53
N ARG A 235 -24.78 -20.28 -1.60
CA ARG A 235 -25.58 -20.20 -0.36
C ARG A 235 -27.05 -19.94 -0.64
N ALA A 236 -27.37 -19.05 -1.58
CA ALA A 236 -28.76 -18.79 -1.99
C ALA A 236 -29.45 -20.02 -2.60
N MET A 237 -28.67 -20.95 -3.17
CA MET A 237 -29.16 -22.23 -3.71
C MET A 237 -29.17 -23.37 -2.67
N GLY A 238 -28.88 -23.09 -1.40
CA GLY A 238 -28.90 -24.10 -0.32
C GLY A 238 -27.68 -25.01 -0.25
N TYR A 239 -26.63 -24.74 -1.03
CA TYR A 239 -25.37 -25.47 -0.92
C TYR A 239 -24.50 -24.89 0.20
N SER A 240 -24.04 -25.74 1.13
CA SER A 240 -23.00 -25.36 2.10
C SER A 240 -21.66 -25.18 1.40
N ALA A 241 -20.87 -24.21 1.87
CA ALA A 241 -19.54 -23.90 1.37
C ALA A 241 -18.55 -25.05 1.60
#